data_AF-A0A661FPX7-F1
#
_entry.id   AF-A0A661FPX7-F1
#
_cell.length_a   1.000
_cell.length_b   1.000
_cell.length_c   1.000
_cell.angle_alpha   90.00
_cell.angle_beta   90.00
_cell.angle_gamma   90.00
#
_symmetry.space_group_name_H-M   'P 1'
#
loop_
_entity.id
_entity.type
_entity.pdbx_description
1 polymer ?
#
loop_
_entity_poly.entity_id
_entity_poly.type
_entity_poly.pdbx_seq_one_letter_code
_entity_poly.pdbx_strand_id
1 'polypeptide(L)'
;MMIKFLYPGLIIATLLAVSSCEGRQEPTQEQVPLKKPNILVIVADDMGYSDIGAFGGEIITPTLDQLASDGLRLSNFHVLPTCSPSRSVLLSG
;
A
#
# COMPACT_ATOMS: atom_id res chain seq x y z
N MET A 1 47.33 -4.55 53.17
CA MET A 1 47.56 -3.35 52.31
C MET A 1 47.31 -3.72 50.84
N MET A 2 46.06 -4.03 50.44
CA MET A 2 45.74 -4.49 49.07
C MET A 2 44.31 -4.15 48.59
N ILE A 3 43.56 -3.33 49.35
CA ILE A 3 42.13 -3.08 49.11
C ILE A 3 41.84 -1.69 48.49
N LYS A 4 42.85 -0.80 48.38
CA LYS A 4 42.66 0.58 47.89
C LYS A 4 42.77 0.78 46.37
N PHE A 5 43.27 -0.20 45.61
CA PHE A 5 43.46 -0.07 44.15
C PHE A 5 42.34 -0.68 43.29
N LEU A 6 41.35 -1.34 43.90
CA LEU A 6 40.25 -2.00 43.18
C LEU A 6 39.01 -1.09 42.99
N TYR A 7 39.00 0.09 43.59
CA TYR A 7 37.87 1.03 43.58
C TYR A 7 37.81 2.02 42.40
N PRO A 8 38.91 2.49 41.76
CA PRO A 8 38.80 3.49 40.70
C PRO A 8 38.27 2.90 39.39
N GLY A 9 38.54 1.61 39.11
CA GLY A 9 38.03 0.93 37.92
C GLY A 9 36.51 0.73 37.92
N LEU A 10 35.91 0.51 39.10
CA LEU A 10 34.47 0.30 39.24
C LEU A 10 33.67 1.61 39.11
N ILE A 11 34.25 2.73 39.53
CA ILE A 11 33.65 4.07 39.39
C ILE A 11 33.73 4.56 37.94
N ILE A 12 34.85 4.29 37.25
CA ILE A 12 35.01 4.66 35.83
C ILE A 12 34.08 3.84 34.93
N ALA A 13 33.91 2.54 35.21
CA ALA A 13 33.00 1.67 34.46
C ALA A 13 31.53 2.08 34.63
N THR A 14 31.14 2.54 35.82
CA THR A 14 29.77 3.03 36.08
C THR A 14 29.53 4.41 35.47
N LEU A 15 30.53 5.31 35.41
CA LEU A 15 30.40 6.60 34.72
C LEU A 15 30.23 6.44 33.19
N LEU A 16 30.96 5.51 32.56
CA LEU A 16 30.87 5.25 31.12
C LEU A 16 29.53 4.64 30.71
N ALA A 17 28.91 3.83 31.58
CA ALA A 17 27.59 3.25 31.33
C ALA A 17 26.48 4.32 31.32
N VAL A 18 26.61 5.39 32.10
CA VAL A 18 25.61 6.46 32.19
C VAL A 18 25.68 7.39 30.96
N SER A 19 26.87 7.66 30.41
CA SER A 19 27.01 8.46 29.17
C SER A 19 26.48 7.78 27.90
N SER A 20 26.32 6.46 27.89
CA SER A 20 25.74 5.75 26.73
C SER A 20 24.19 5.78 26.71
N CYS A 21 23.56 6.33 27.75
CA CYS A 21 22.12 6.53 27.87
C CYS A 21 21.69 7.98 27.58
N GLU A 22 22.47 8.73 26.80
CA GLU A 22 21.95 9.96 26.21
C GLU A 22 20.88 9.56 25.19
N GLY A 23 19.61 9.77 25.56
CA GLY A 23 18.45 9.31 24.81
C GLY A 23 18.54 9.72 23.34
N ARG A 24 18.61 8.74 22.43
CA ARG A 24 18.36 8.98 21.01
C ARG A 24 16.97 9.58 20.87
N GLN A 25 16.90 10.87 20.61
CA GLN A 25 15.75 11.45 19.92
C GLN A 25 15.79 10.91 18.49
N GLU A 26 15.15 9.74 18.32
CA GLU A 26 14.67 9.34 17.00
C GLU A 26 13.85 10.51 16.46
N PRO A 27 14.13 10.97 15.22
CA PRO A 27 13.37 12.05 14.63
C PRO A 27 11.90 11.68 14.70
N THR A 28 11.10 12.52 15.36
CA THR A 28 9.65 12.34 15.43
C THR A 28 9.16 12.39 14.00
N GLN A 29 8.93 11.21 13.42
CA GLN A 29 8.33 11.10 12.10
C GLN A 29 6.94 11.70 12.24
N GLU A 30 6.76 12.87 11.66
CA GLU A 30 5.47 13.50 11.49
C GLU A 30 4.62 12.50 10.71
N GLN A 31 3.72 11.83 11.44
CA GLN A 31 2.79 10.84 10.91
C GLN A 31 1.91 11.59 9.92
N VAL A 32 2.29 11.63 8.65
CA VAL A 32 1.43 12.14 7.59
C VAL A 32 0.17 11.28 7.66
N PRO A 33 -0.98 11.86 8.04
CA PRO A 33 -2.19 11.08 8.21
C PRO A 33 -2.47 10.36 6.89
N LEU A 34 -2.59 9.04 6.94
CA LEU A 34 -2.78 8.22 5.75
C LEU A 34 -4.00 8.75 4.97
N LYS A 35 -3.68 9.39 3.83
CA LYS A 35 -4.57 9.76 2.74
C LYS A 35 -5.64 8.68 2.52
N LYS A 36 -6.90 8.82 2.99
CA LYS A 36 -7.94 7.90 2.54
C LYS A 36 -8.00 7.96 1.00
N PRO A 37 -7.92 6.82 0.29
CA PRO A 37 -7.96 6.84 -1.16
C PRO A 37 -9.36 7.25 -1.63
N ASN A 38 -9.41 7.97 -2.74
CA ASN A 38 -10.66 8.15 -3.48
C ASN A 38 -10.84 6.94 -4.40
N ILE A 39 -12.06 6.40 -4.46
CA ILE A 39 -12.40 5.24 -5.30
C ILE A 39 -13.31 5.73 -6.42
N LEU A 40 -12.91 5.52 -7.67
CA LEU A 40 -13.72 5.79 -8.85
C LEU A 40 -14.11 4.46 -9.49
N VAL A 41 -15.41 4.18 -9.57
CA VAL A 41 -15.95 2.99 -10.26
C VAL A 41 -16.57 3.43 -11.57
N ILE A 42 -16.01 2.95 -12.69
CA ILE A 42 -16.53 3.20 -14.05
C ILE A 42 -17.19 1.91 -14.53
N VAL A 43 -18.44 1.99 -14.96
CA VAL A 43 -19.20 0.86 -15.52
C VAL A 43 -19.62 1.22 -16.93
N ALA A 44 -19.20 0.42 -17.91
CA ALA A 44 -19.68 0.51 -19.27
C ALA A 44 -20.92 -0.39 -19.44
N ASP A 45 -21.92 0.09 -20.18
CA ASP A 45 -23.12 -0.69 -20.52
C ASP A 45 -22.92 -1.41 -21.87
N ASP A 46 -23.47 -2.61 -21.99
CA ASP A 46 -23.41 -3.45 -23.21
C ASP A 46 -22.00 -3.66 -23.84
N MET A 47 -20.93 -3.57 -23.04
CA MET A 47 -19.56 -3.83 -23.51
C MET A 47 -19.24 -5.33 -23.53
N GLY A 48 -18.91 -5.84 -24.71
CA GLY A 48 -18.40 -7.19 -24.93
C GLY A 48 -16.95 -7.36 -24.48
N TYR A 49 -16.56 -8.62 -24.24
CA TYR A 49 -15.19 -8.95 -23.79
C TYR A 49 -14.11 -8.50 -24.78
N SER A 50 -14.37 -8.62 -26.09
CA SER A 50 -13.43 -8.25 -27.16
C SER A 50 -13.66 -6.85 -27.73
N ASP A 51 -14.35 -5.95 -27.01
CA ASP A 51 -14.60 -4.60 -27.51
C ASP A 51 -13.41 -3.65 -27.32
N ILE A 52 -12.48 -3.98 -26.41
CA ILE A 52 -11.31 -3.13 -26.10
C ILE A 52 -9.99 -3.84 -26.43
N GLY A 53 -8.99 -3.06 -26.83
CA GLY A 53 -7.68 -3.56 -27.25
C GLY A 53 -6.99 -4.43 -26.20
N ALA A 54 -7.10 -4.07 -24.92
CA ALA A 54 -6.57 -4.83 -23.79
C ALA A 54 -7.07 -6.28 -23.67
N PHE A 55 -8.16 -6.65 -24.36
CA PHE A 55 -8.68 -8.02 -24.42
C PHE A 55 -8.65 -8.63 -25.83
N GLY A 56 -7.92 -8.01 -26.76
CA GLY A 56 -7.77 -8.46 -28.14
C GLY A 56 -8.80 -7.89 -29.11
N GLY A 57 -9.49 -6.81 -28.74
CA GLY A 57 -10.41 -6.10 -29.63
C GLY A 57 -9.70 -5.32 -30.74
N GLU A 58 -10.43 -5.10 -31.85
CA GLU A 58 -9.95 -4.35 -33.01
C GLU A 58 -10.14 -2.83 -32.87
N ILE A 59 -10.98 -2.40 -31.92
CA ILE A 59 -11.25 -0.99 -31.66
C ILE A 59 -10.06 -0.36 -30.93
N ILE A 60 -9.59 0.78 -31.45
CA ILE A 60 -8.47 1.53 -30.88
C ILE A 60 -8.92 2.21 -29.59
N THR A 61 -8.47 1.71 -28.43
CA THR A 61 -8.89 2.17 -27.09
C THR A 61 -7.72 2.62 -26.20
N PRO A 62 -6.91 3.60 -26.62
CA PRO A 62 -5.60 3.88 -26.01
C PRO A 62 -5.67 4.23 -24.52
N THR A 63 -6.71 4.94 -24.08
CA THR A 63 -6.89 5.29 -22.66
C THR A 63 -7.21 4.07 -21.81
N LEU A 64 -8.02 3.14 -22.32
CA LEU A 64 -8.36 1.91 -21.61
C LEU A 64 -7.19 0.92 -21.63
N ASP A 65 -6.44 0.89 -22.73
CA ASP A 65 -5.24 0.06 -22.86
C ASP A 65 -4.15 0.51 -21.88
N GLN A 66 -3.96 1.84 -21.74
CA GLN A 66 -3.07 2.40 -20.73
C GLN A 66 -3.51 2.02 -19.31
N LEU A 67 -4.81 2.20 -19.00
CA LEU A 67 -5.36 1.84 -17.70
C LEU A 67 -5.17 0.34 -17.37
N ALA A 68 -5.33 -0.53 -18.36
CA ALA A 68 -5.09 -1.96 -18.21
C ALA A 68 -3.61 -2.29 -18.01
N SER A 69 -2.69 -1.54 -18.63
CA SER A 69 -1.24 -1.74 -18.49
C SER A 69 -0.68 -1.23 -17.15
N ASP A 70 -1.24 -0.16 -16.62
CA ASP A 70 -0.82 0.45 -15.34
C ASP A 70 -1.48 -0.24 -14.12
N GLY A 71 -2.44 -1.13 -14.36
CA GLY A 71 -3.28 -1.73 -13.33
C GLY A 71 -3.30 -3.26 -13.34
N LEU A 72 -4.38 -3.80 -12.77
CA LEU A 72 -4.68 -5.24 -12.78
C LEU A 72 -5.83 -5.51 -13.75
N ARG A 73 -5.67 -6.54 -14.59
CA ARG A 73 -6.68 -6.98 -15.54
C ARG A 73 -7.24 -8.35 -15.14
N LEU A 74 -8.57 -8.47 -15.09
CA LEU A 74 -9.26 -9.73 -14.82
C LEU A 74 -9.73 -10.34 -16.15
N SER A 75 -9.11 -11.43 -16.60
CA SER A 75 -9.45 -12.10 -17.87
C SER A 75 -10.53 -13.18 -17.75
N ASN A 76 -11.02 -13.45 -16.54
CA ASN A 76 -12.05 -14.46 -16.26
C ASN A 76 -13.13 -13.91 -15.33
N PHE A 77 -13.61 -12.69 -15.61
CA PHE A 77 -14.72 -12.09 -14.89
C PHE A 77 -16.05 -12.49 -15.53
N HIS A 78 -17.12 -12.56 -14.73
CA HIS A 78 -18.44 -12.99 -15.19
C HIS A 78 -19.50 -11.97 -14.77
N VAL A 79 -20.53 -11.83 -15.61
CA VAL A 79 -21.69 -10.96 -15.37
C VAL A 79 -22.97 -11.79 -15.52
N LEU A 80 -24.08 -11.26 -14.99
CA LEU A 80 -25.40 -11.84 -15.21
C LEU A 80 -25.89 -11.47 -16.62
N PRO A 81 -26.78 -12.26 -17.25
CA PRO A 81 -27.12 -12.14 -18.67
C PRO A 81 -27.87 -10.85 -19.05
N THR A 82 -28.15 -9.95 -18.10
CA THR A 82 -28.80 -8.66 -18.34
C THR A 82 -28.22 -7.58 -17.43
N CYS A 83 -28.30 -6.32 -17.87
CA CYS A 83 -27.66 -5.18 -17.19
C CYS A 83 -28.22 -4.93 -15.78
N SER A 84 -29.54 -5.05 -15.61
CA SER A 84 -30.22 -4.81 -14.34
C SER A 84 -29.72 -5.71 -13.20
N PRO A 85 -29.77 -7.06 -13.31
CA PRO A 85 -29.27 -7.93 -12.23
C PRO A 85 -27.76 -7.81 -12.04
N SER A 86 -26.97 -7.62 -13.11
CA SER A 86 -25.51 -7.39 -13.00
C SER A 86 -25.19 -6.14 -12.16
N ARG A 87 -25.92 -5.05 -12.39
CA ARG A 87 -25.77 -3.82 -11.60
C ARG A 87 -26.28 -3.98 -10.18
N SER A 88 -27.39 -4.71 -9.98
CA SER A 88 -27.92 -4.96 -8.64
C SER A 88 -26.89 -5.65 -7.74
N VAL A 89 -26.26 -6.74 -8.22
CA VAL A 89 -25.26 -7.47 -7.42
C VAL A 89 -23.97 -6.68 -7.22
N LEU A 90 -23.58 -5.82 -8.16
CA LEU A 90 -22.43 -4.92 -7.98
C LEU A 90 -22.66 -3.92 -6.83
N LEU A 91 -23.89 -3.42 -6.67
CA LEU A 91 -24.23 -2.39 -5.68
C LEU A 91 -24.57 -2.99 -4.31
N SER A 92 -25.13 -4.20 -4.25
CA SER A 92 -25.51 -4.85 -3.01
C SER A 92 -24.42 -5.74 -2.41
N GLY A 93 -23.45 -6.19 -3.22
CA GLY A 93 -22.68 -7.40 -2.93
C GLY A 93 -23.54 -8.65 -3.01
#